data_AF-A0A376RSF0-F1
#
_entry.id   AF-A0A376RSF0-F1
#
_cell.length_a   1.000
_cell.length_b   1.000
_cell.length_c   1.000
_cell.angle_alpha   90.00
_cell.angle_beta   90.00
_cell.angle_gamma   90.00
#
_symmetry.space_group_name_H-M   'P 1'
#
loop_
_entity.id
_entity.type
_entity.pdbx_description
1 polymer ?
#
loop_
_entity_poly.entity_id
_entity_poly.type
_entity_poly.pdbx_seq_one_letter_code
_entity_poly.pdbx_strand_id
1 'polypeptide(L)'
;MQDVGGRIQLYVARDSLPEGVYNDQFKKWDLGDIIGARGTLFKTQTGELSIHCTELRLLTKALRPLPDKFHGLQDQEVRYRQRYLDLIANDKSRQTFVVRSKILAAIRQFMVARGFMEVETPMMQVIPGGASARPFITHHNALDLDMYLRIAPELYLKRLVVGGFERVFEINRNFRNEGISVRHNPEFTMMELYMAYADYHDLIELTESLFRTLAQEVLGTTKVTYGEHVFDFGKPFEKLTMREAIKNIVQKPIWPTWIILMLLKN
;
A
#
# COMPACT_ATOMS: atom_id res chain seq x y z
N MET A 1 1.78 19.20 -19.72
CA MET A 1 1.09 17.89 -19.73
C MET A 1 1.64 17.02 -18.61
N GLN A 2 0.84 16.14 -18.02
CA GLN A 2 1.28 15.19 -16.99
C GLN A 2 0.83 13.78 -17.38
N ASP A 3 1.71 12.81 -17.20
CA ASP A 3 1.44 11.38 -17.31
C ASP A 3 1.92 10.63 -16.05
N VAL A 4 2.03 9.30 -16.12
CA VAL A 4 2.51 8.47 -14.99
C VAL A 4 3.99 8.70 -14.69
N GLY A 5 4.79 9.04 -15.71
CA GLY A 5 6.23 9.23 -15.61
C GLY A 5 6.64 10.64 -15.17
N GLY A 6 5.78 11.63 -15.37
CA GLY A 6 6.02 12.98 -14.87
C GLY A 6 5.33 14.06 -15.68
N ARG A 7 6.01 15.20 -15.83
CA ARG A 7 5.50 16.38 -16.53
C ARG A 7 6.39 16.72 -17.71
N ILE A 8 5.77 17.16 -18.80
CA ILE A 8 6.45 17.73 -19.95
C ILE A 8 5.70 18.96 -20.46
N GLN A 9 6.46 19.97 -20.88
CA GLN A 9 5.90 21.17 -21.48
C GLN A 9 5.50 20.88 -22.94
N LEU A 10 4.33 21.37 -23.32
CA LEU A 10 3.88 21.38 -24.71
C LEU A 10 3.99 22.82 -25.21
N TYR A 11 4.80 23.03 -26.25
CA TYR A 11 4.84 24.29 -26.96
C TYR A 11 3.89 24.22 -28.13
N VAL A 12 2.87 25.06 -28.10
CA VAL A 12 1.77 25.05 -29.05
C VAL A 12 1.76 26.36 -29.82
N ALA A 13 2.26 26.34 -31.06
CA ALA A 13 2.23 27.47 -31.97
C ALA A 13 1.14 27.26 -33.04
N ARG A 14 0.34 28.31 -33.28
CA ARG A 14 -0.75 28.27 -34.28
C ARG A 14 -0.26 27.80 -35.65
N ASP A 15 0.84 28.39 -36.12
CA ASP A 15 1.36 28.16 -37.47
C ASP A 15 2.04 26.79 -37.60
N SER A 16 2.17 26.03 -36.51
CA SER A 16 2.70 24.67 -36.48
C SER A 16 1.63 23.59 -36.43
N LEU A 17 0.36 23.97 -36.35
CA LEU A 17 -0.78 23.05 -36.30
C LEU A 17 -1.64 23.17 -37.57
N PRO A 18 -2.43 22.14 -37.91
CA PRO A 18 -3.43 22.25 -38.96
C PRO A 18 -4.41 23.40 -38.72
N GLU A 19 -4.93 23.97 -39.81
CA GLU A 19 -5.87 25.08 -39.77
C GLU A 19 -7.09 24.76 -38.88
N GLY A 20 -7.55 25.74 -38.09
CA GLY A 20 -8.66 25.60 -37.15
C GLY A 20 -8.34 24.89 -35.82
N VAL A 21 -7.31 24.04 -35.73
CA VAL A 21 -7.01 23.30 -34.48
C VAL A 21 -6.68 24.26 -33.33
N TYR A 22 -5.84 25.26 -33.57
CA TYR A 22 -5.43 26.18 -32.51
C TYR A 22 -6.58 27.08 -32.03
N ASN A 23 -7.27 27.74 -32.97
CA ASN A 23 -8.28 28.75 -32.63
C ASN A 23 -9.63 28.15 -32.25
N ASP A 24 -10.07 27.09 -32.93
CA ASP A 24 -11.42 26.57 -32.78
C ASP A 24 -11.52 25.46 -31.74
N GLN A 25 -10.40 24.79 -31.44
CA GLN A 25 -10.33 23.67 -30.51
C GLN A 25 -9.43 23.98 -29.30
N PHE A 26 -8.11 24.09 -29.47
CA PHE A 26 -7.15 24.17 -28.37
C PHE A 26 -7.44 25.31 -27.40
N LYS A 27 -7.80 26.51 -27.90
CA LYS A 27 -8.20 27.66 -27.07
C LYS A 27 -9.44 27.43 -26.18
N LYS A 28 -10.24 26.39 -26.47
CA LYS A 28 -11.43 26.01 -25.70
C LYS A 28 -11.20 24.82 -24.77
N TRP A 29 -9.98 24.27 -24.73
CA TRP A 29 -9.66 23.17 -23.84
C TRP A 29 -9.33 23.70 -22.45
N ASP A 30 -9.72 22.93 -21.45
CA ASP A 30 -9.62 23.30 -20.05
C ASP A 30 -8.56 22.48 -19.31
N LEU A 31 -8.17 23.01 -18.15
CA LEU A 31 -7.31 22.31 -17.21
C LEU A 31 -7.97 21.02 -16.74
N GLY A 32 -7.32 19.89 -17.00
CA GLY A 32 -7.82 18.56 -16.67
C GLY A 32 -8.27 17.74 -17.88
N ASP A 33 -8.37 18.36 -19.05
CA ASP A 33 -8.56 17.64 -20.30
C ASP A 33 -7.40 16.67 -20.54
N ILE A 34 -7.75 15.46 -20.97
CA ILE A 34 -6.77 14.46 -21.39
C ILE A 34 -6.53 14.67 -22.87
N ILE A 35 -5.28 14.94 -23.23
CA ILE A 35 -4.88 15.29 -24.59
C ILE A 35 -3.76 14.37 -25.07
N GLY A 36 -3.73 14.12 -26.37
CA GLY A 36 -2.60 13.54 -27.08
C GLY A 36 -1.85 14.63 -27.83
N ALA A 37 -0.53 14.57 -27.81
CA ALA A 37 0.34 15.50 -28.52
C ALA A 37 1.42 14.74 -29.30
N ARG A 38 1.72 15.21 -30.52
CA ARG A 38 2.85 14.74 -31.32
C ARG A 38 3.65 15.93 -31.80
N GLY A 39 4.97 15.78 -31.88
CA GLY A 39 5.86 16.84 -32.30
C GLY A 39 7.32 16.46 -32.11
N THR A 40 8.18 17.47 -32.21
CA THR A 40 9.64 17.33 -32.05
C THR A 40 10.08 17.81 -30.68
N LEU A 41 11.00 17.07 -30.04
CA LEU A 41 11.62 17.51 -28.79
C LEU A 41 12.56 18.68 -29.04
N PHE A 42 12.51 19.69 -28.18
CA PHE A 42 13.44 20.82 -28.19
C PHE A 42 13.59 21.41 -26.79
N LYS A 43 14.53 22.35 -26.62
CA LYS A 43 14.65 23.16 -25.41
C LYS A 43 14.28 24.61 -25.72
N THR A 44 13.53 25.24 -24.83
CA THR A 44 13.23 26.68 -24.92
C THR A 44 14.50 27.52 -24.68
N GLN A 45 14.40 28.84 -24.88
CA GLN A 45 15.50 29.76 -24.56
C GLN A 45 15.89 29.73 -23.07
N THR A 46 14.94 29.40 -22.18
CA THR A 46 15.19 29.21 -20.74
C THR A 46 15.73 27.81 -20.41
N GLY A 47 15.93 26.95 -21.41
CA GLY A 47 16.48 25.59 -21.25
C GLY A 47 15.46 24.51 -20.91
N GLU A 48 14.16 24.81 -20.87
CA GLU A 48 13.12 23.87 -20.49
C GLU A 48 12.82 22.87 -21.62
N LEU A 49 12.90 21.56 -21.31
CA LEU A 49 12.59 20.50 -22.25
C LEU A 49 11.10 20.51 -22.61
N SER A 50 10.81 20.64 -23.89
CA SER A 50 9.46 20.85 -24.42
C SER A 50 9.22 20.04 -25.68
N ILE A 51 7.95 19.75 -25.99
CA ILE A 51 7.53 19.20 -27.28
C ILE A 51 6.98 20.35 -28.13
N HIS A 52 7.59 20.61 -29.29
CA HIS A 52 7.06 21.53 -30.28
C HIS A 52 5.95 20.81 -31.06
N CYS A 53 4.69 21.08 -30.70
CA CYS A 53 3.54 20.32 -31.17
C CYS A 53 3.22 20.57 -32.64
N THR A 54 3.18 19.50 -33.43
CA THR A 54 2.69 19.48 -34.82
C THR A 54 1.31 18.85 -34.93
N GLU A 55 0.89 18.11 -33.91
CA GLU A 55 -0.44 17.52 -33.81
C GLU A 55 -0.92 17.58 -32.35
N LEU A 56 -2.18 17.94 -32.16
CA LEU A 56 -2.87 17.92 -30.87
C LEU A 56 -4.24 17.28 -31.03
N ARG A 57 -4.63 16.44 -30.07
CA ARG A 57 -5.96 15.80 -30.04
C ARG A 57 -6.53 15.83 -28.64
N LEU A 58 -7.80 16.23 -28.52
CA LEU A 58 -8.56 16.01 -27.30
C LEU A 58 -8.96 14.53 -27.23
N LEU A 59 -8.50 13.83 -26.20
CA LEU A 59 -8.85 12.42 -25.98
C LEU A 59 -10.06 12.30 -25.04
N THR A 60 -10.13 13.15 -24.03
CA THR A 60 -11.25 13.18 -23.08
C THR A 60 -11.41 14.58 -22.51
N LYS A 61 -12.63 15.13 -22.59
CA LYS A 61 -12.99 16.40 -21.96
C LYS A 61 -13.24 16.19 -20.47
N ALA A 62 -12.56 16.95 -19.63
CA ALA A 62 -12.93 17.12 -18.23
C ALA A 62 -14.19 17.98 -18.15
N LEU A 63 -15.29 17.38 -17.70
CA LEU A 63 -16.58 18.06 -17.50
C LEU A 63 -16.66 18.81 -16.16
N ARG A 64 -15.70 18.56 -15.26
CA ARG A 64 -15.58 19.24 -13.97
C ARG A 64 -14.18 19.84 -13.86
N PRO A 65 -14.06 21.06 -13.32
CA PRO A 65 -12.76 21.67 -13.12
C PRO A 65 -11.93 20.85 -12.12
N LEU A 66 -10.61 20.82 -12.34
CA LEU A 66 -9.69 20.26 -11.35
C LEU A 66 -9.60 21.16 -10.12
N PRO A 67 -9.32 20.59 -8.92
CA PRO A 67 -8.98 21.38 -7.74
C PRO A 67 -7.78 22.30 -8.01
N ASP A 68 -7.72 23.44 -7.31
CA ASP A 68 -6.62 24.39 -7.43
C ASP A 68 -5.26 23.70 -7.22
N LYS A 69 -4.40 23.80 -8.23
CA LYS A 69 -3.07 23.17 -8.25
C LYS A 69 -2.11 23.76 -7.24
N PHE A 70 -2.28 25.02 -6.83
CA PHE A 70 -1.33 25.68 -5.94
C PHE A 70 -1.37 25.12 -4.52
N HIS A 71 -2.55 24.78 -4.04
CA HIS A 71 -2.75 24.28 -2.68
C HIS A 71 -2.85 22.75 -2.61
N GLY A 72 -3.05 22.10 -3.77
CA GLY A 72 -3.37 20.68 -3.86
C GLY A 72 -4.73 20.36 -3.25
N LEU A 73 -5.14 19.10 -3.33
CA LEU A 73 -6.33 18.64 -2.60
C LEU A 73 -5.92 18.37 -1.15
N GLN A 74 -6.23 19.28 -0.23
CA GLN A 74 -5.81 19.20 1.18
C GLN A 74 -6.78 18.42 2.07
N ASP A 75 -8.08 18.57 1.83
CA ASP A 75 -9.13 17.90 2.62
C ASP A 75 -8.94 16.38 2.59
N GLN A 76 -8.65 15.82 3.76
CA GLN A 76 -8.31 14.41 3.91
C GLN A 76 -9.49 13.50 3.55
N GLU A 77 -10.72 13.90 3.88
CA GLU A 77 -11.92 13.12 3.57
C GLU A 77 -12.19 13.11 2.07
N VAL A 78 -12.08 14.26 1.41
CA VAL A 78 -12.25 14.37 -0.04
C VAL A 78 -11.17 13.56 -0.77
N ARG A 79 -9.91 13.58 -0.32
CA ARG A 79 -8.85 12.74 -0.90
C ARG A 79 -9.15 11.25 -0.79
N TYR A 80 -9.78 10.81 0.29
CA TYR A 80 -10.13 9.41 0.51
C TYR A 80 -11.34 8.98 -0.30
N ARG A 81 -12.37 9.83 -0.41
CA ARG A 81 -13.56 9.56 -1.23
C ARG A 81 -13.30 9.68 -2.73
N GLN A 82 -12.48 10.65 -3.12
CA GLN A 82 -12.19 10.97 -4.53
C GLN A 82 -10.71 10.71 -4.82
N ARG A 83 -10.29 9.46 -4.63
CA ARG A 83 -8.89 9.04 -4.80
C ARG A 83 -8.30 9.42 -6.16
N TYR A 84 -9.09 9.40 -7.21
CA TYR A 84 -8.67 9.81 -8.56
C TYR A 84 -8.21 11.27 -8.60
N LEU A 85 -8.89 12.20 -7.91
CA LEU A 85 -8.44 13.60 -7.82
C LEU A 85 -7.17 13.73 -6.98
N ASP A 86 -7.08 13.00 -5.86
CA ASP A 86 -5.87 12.97 -5.03
C ASP A 86 -4.65 12.50 -5.84
N LEU A 87 -4.80 11.47 -6.68
CA LEU A 87 -3.70 10.97 -7.53
C LEU A 87 -3.32 11.91 -8.68
N ILE A 88 -4.25 12.75 -9.14
CA ILE A 88 -3.97 13.79 -10.16
C ILE A 88 -3.26 14.99 -9.52
N ALA A 89 -3.69 15.40 -8.33
CA ALA A 89 -3.20 16.61 -7.68
C ALA A 89 -1.94 16.40 -6.81
N ASN A 90 -1.78 15.21 -6.20
CA ASN A 90 -0.76 14.96 -5.19
C ASN A 90 0.21 13.85 -5.62
N ASP A 91 1.38 14.24 -6.12
CA ASP A 91 2.44 13.28 -6.53
C ASP A 91 2.92 12.41 -5.36
N LYS A 92 2.94 12.95 -4.13
CA LYS A 92 3.28 12.17 -2.93
C LYS A 92 2.33 11.00 -2.70
N SER A 93 1.02 11.19 -2.91
CA SER A 93 0.04 10.11 -2.81
C SER A 93 0.34 9.00 -3.83
N ARG A 94 0.66 9.37 -5.08
CA ARG A 94 1.07 8.43 -6.13
C ARG A 94 2.31 7.64 -5.74
N GLN A 95 3.34 8.30 -5.22
CA GLN A 95 4.56 7.64 -4.78
C GLN A 95 4.32 6.64 -3.64
N THR A 96 3.41 6.94 -2.71
CA THR A 96 3.01 5.99 -1.66
C THR A 96 2.47 4.68 -2.23
N PHE A 97 1.63 4.72 -3.28
CA PHE A 97 1.13 3.52 -3.93
C PHE A 97 2.21 2.76 -4.70
N VAL A 98 3.12 3.48 -5.37
CA VAL A 98 4.28 2.88 -6.05
C VAL A 98 5.17 2.14 -5.06
N VAL A 99 5.51 2.78 -3.93
CA VAL A 99 6.28 2.17 -2.85
C VAL A 99 5.56 0.95 -2.27
N ARG A 100 4.24 1.04 -2.02
CA ARG A 100 3.45 -0.12 -1.56
C ARG A 100 3.56 -1.30 -2.54
N SER A 101 3.45 -1.05 -3.84
CA SER A 101 3.58 -2.10 -4.87
C SER A 101 4.97 -2.75 -4.83
N LYS A 102 6.02 -1.93 -4.78
CA LYS A 102 7.41 -2.40 -4.66
C LYS A 102 7.64 -3.24 -3.39
N ILE A 103 7.11 -2.82 -2.25
CA ILE A 103 7.19 -3.57 -0.99
C ILE A 103 6.56 -4.97 -1.17
N LEU A 104 5.34 -5.06 -1.72
CA LEU A 104 4.68 -6.35 -1.91
C LEU A 104 5.43 -7.27 -2.88
N ALA A 105 6.01 -6.71 -3.95
CA ALA A 105 6.84 -7.47 -4.88
C ALA A 105 8.13 -7.99 -4.20
N ALA A 106 8.81 -7.13 -3.45
CA ALA A 106 10.04 -7.48 -2.74
C ALA A 106 9.79 -8.52 -1.63
N ILE A 107 8.68 -8.43 -0.89
CA ILE A 107 8.28 -9.48 0.08
C ILE A 107 8.17 -10.83 -0.63
N ARG A 108 7.45 -10.91 -1.75
CA ARG A 108 7.29 -12.17 -2.50
C ARG A 108 8.64 -12.73 -2.94
N GLN A 109 9.48 -11.89 -3.54
CA GLN A 109 10.82 -12.29 -3.98
C GLN A 109 11.67 -12.81 -2.81
N PHE A 110 11.66 -12.10 -1.68
CA PHE A 110 12.38 -12.49 -0.47
C PHE A 110 11.95 -13.86 0.06
N MET A 111 10.64 -14.13 0.06
CA MET A 111 10.07 -15.39 0.55
C MET A 111 10.33 -16.54 -0.41
N VAL A 112 10.12 -16.34 -1.71
CA VAL A 112 10.39 -17.35 -2.75
C VAL A 112 11.87 -17.73 -2.77
N ALA A 113 12.78 -16.75 -2.63
CA ALA A 113 14.22 -17.01 -2.55
C ALA A 113 14.62 -17.86 -1.32
N ARG A 114 13.76 -17.94 -0.29
CA ARG A 114 13.94 -18.76 0.92
C ARG A 114 13.14 -20.06 0.91
N GLY A 115 12.62 -20.45 -0.26
CA GLY A 115 11.91 -21.70 -0.45
C GLY A 115 10.50 -21.71 0.13
N PHE A 116 9.91 -20.54 0.41
CA PHE A 116 8.50 -20.48 0.76
C PHE A 116 7.63 -20.55 -0.49
N MET A 117 6.59 -21.37 -0.43
CA MET A 117 5.56 -21.48 -1.45
C MET A 117 4.43 -20.47 -1.18
N GLU A 118 4.13 -19.61 -2.15
CA GLU A 118 2.95 -18.73 -2.08
C GLU A 118 1.70 -19.57 -2.31
N VAL A 119 0.71 -19.43 -1.43
CA VAL A 119 -0.56 -20.17 -1.49
C VAL A 119 -1.74 -19.22 -1.30
N GLU A 120 -2.92 -19.66 -1.71
CA GLU A 120 -4.18 -18.96 -1.45
C GLU A 120 -5.12 -19.88 -0.67
N THR A 121 -5.74 -19.34 0.39
CA THR A 121 -6.69 -20.08 1.23
C THR A 121 -8.08 -19.43 1.19
N PRO A 122 -9.16 -20.16 1.54
CA PRO A 122 -10.52 -19.64 1.46
C PRO A 122 -10.74 -18.35 2.27
N MET A 123 -11.29 -17.32 1.61
CA MET A 123 -11.73 -16.08 2.24
C MET A 123 -13.12 -16.17 2.86
N MET A 124 -13.93 -17.14 2.44
CA MET A 124 -15.22 -17.46 3.04
C MET A 124 -15.07 -18.77 3.82
N GLN A 125 -15.40 -18.74 5.10
CA GLN A 125 -15.21 -19.86 6.03
C GLN A 125 -16.54 -20.18 6.71
N VAL A 126 -16.81 -21.46 6.98
CA VAL A 126 -18.00 -21.88 7.75
C VAL A 126 -17.84 -21.55 9.23
N ILE A 127 -16.60 -21.62 9.74
CA ILE A 127 -16.25 -21.24 11.10
C ILE A 127 -15.06 -20.28 10.99
N PRO A 128 -15.18 -19.02 11.42
CA PRO A 128 -14.08 -18.07 11.43
C PRO A 128 -13.10 -18.43 12.55
N GLY A 129 -11.80 -18.32 12.29
CA GLY A 129 -10.76 -18.60 13.28
C GLY A 129 -9.40 -18.00 12.93
N GLY A 130 -8.39 -18.25 13.78
CA GLY A 130 -7.02 -17.75 13.58
C GLY A 130 -6.75 -16.34 14.10
N ALA A 131 -7.75 -15.66 14.69
CA ALA A 131 -7.57 -14.38 15.37
C ALA A 131 -8.72 -14.13 16.35
N SER A 132 -8.56 -13.16 17.25
CA SER A 132 -9.64 -12.63 18.07
C SER A 132 -10.18 -11.35 17.42
N ALA A 133 -11.24 -11.49 16.63
CA ALA A 133 -11.91 -10.38 15.94
C ALA A 133 -13.35 -10.72 15.60
N ARG A 134 -14.23 -9.72 15.50
CA ARG A 134 -15.61 -9.92 15.04
C ARG A 134 -15.63 -10.13 13.52
N PRO A 135 -16.19 -11.24 12.99
CA PRO A 135 -16.25 -11.48 11.55
C PRO A 135 -17.40 -10.70 10.88
N PHE A 136 -17.29 -10.53 9.57
CA PHE A 136 -18.45 -10.24 8.73
C PHE A 136 -19.18 -11.55 8.40
N ILE A 137 -20.51 -11.50 8.37
CA ILE A 137 -21.39 -12.63 8.07
C ILE A 137 -22.03 -12.38 6.71
N THR A 138 -22.11 -13.42 5.89
CA THR A 138 -22.80 -13.44 4.60
C THR A 138 -23.52 -14.78 4.43
N HIS A 139 -24.32 -14.92 3.39
CA HIS A 139 -25.15 -16.10 3.17
C HIS A 139 -24.92 -16.68 1.77
N HIS A 140 -24.70 -17.99 1.70
CA HIS A 140 -24.49 -18.71 0.44
C HIS A 140 -25.79 -19.36 -0.04
N ASN A 141 -26.54 -18.66 -0.88
CA ASN A 141 -27.90 -19.04 -1.32
C ASN A 141 -28.06 -20.50 -1.80
N ALA A 142 -27.13 -21.02 -2.63
CA ALA A 142 -27.27 -22.35 -3.22
C ALA A 142 -26.98 -23.50 -2.23
N LEU A 143 -26.25 -23.21 -1.15
CA LEU A 143 -25.92 -24.18 -0.10
C LEU A 143 -26.77 -23.94 1.16
N ASP A 144 -27.61 -22.90 1.15
CA ASP A 144 -28.47 -22.47 2.25
C ASP A 144 -27.75 -22.46 3.61
N LEU A 145 -26.58 -21.79 3.65
CA LEU A 145 -25.77 -21.71 4.87
C LEU A 145 -25.10 -20.34 5.02
N ASP A 146 -24.90 -19.95 6.27
CA ASP A 146 -24.15 -18.76 6.62
C ASP A 146 -22.64 -19.01 6.52
N MET A 147 -21.94 -18.04 5.95
CA MET A 147 -20.50 -18.02 5.82
C MET A 147 -19.93 -16.75 6.44
N TYR A 148 -18.67 -16.82 6.81
CA TYR A 148 -17.94 -15.74 7.44
C TYR A 148 -16.78 -15.31 6.56
N LEU A 149 -16.61 -14.00 6.36
CA LEU A 149 -15.37 -13.50 5.76
C LEU A 149 -14.23 -13.72 6.76
N ARG A 150 -13.11 -14.26 6.28
CA ARG A 150 -11.99 -14.65 7.15
C ARG A 150 -11.40 -13.47 7.91
N ILE A 151 -11.06 -13.72 9.17
CA ILE A 151 -10.33 -12.79 10.03
C ILE A 151 -8.82 -13.05 10.01
N ALA A 152 -8.41 -14.28 9.65
CA ALA A 152 -7.04 -14.75 9.41
C ALA A 152 -7.02 -16.05 8.56
N PRO A 153 -5.94 -16.32 7.80
CA PRO A 153 -5.74 -17.60 7.09
C PRO A 153 -5.07 -18.71 7.93
N GLU A 154 -4.54 -18.40 9.13
CA GLU A 154 -3.85 -19.31 10.07
C GLU A 154 -4.24 -20.79 9.99
N LEU A 155 -5.52 -21.12 10.23
CA LEU A 155 -5.96 -22.51 10.35
C LEU A 155 -5.80 -23.29 9.05
N TYR A 156 -5.96 -22.64 7.90
CA TYR A 156 -5.77 -23.27 6.59
C TYR A 156 -4.29 -23.44 6.27
N LEU A 157 -3.46 -22.46 6.58
CA LEU A 157 -2.03 -22.58 6.38
C LEU A 157 -1.43 -23.69 7.27
N LYS A 158 -1.88 -23.85 8.51
CA LYS A 158 -1.50 -24.99 9.36
C LYS A 158 -1.94 -26.33 8.78
N ARG A 159 -3.11 -26.44 8.14
CA ARG A 159 -3.54 -27.66 7.44
C ARG A 159 -2.59 -28.00 6.29
N LEU A 160 -2.07 -27.01 5.58
CA LEU A 160 -1.07 -27.23 4.51
C LEU A 160 0.25 -27.76 5.06
N VAL A 161 0.70 -27.24 6.21
CA VAL A 161 1.89 -27.77 6.89
C VAL A 161 1.67 -29.22 7.35
N VAL A 162 0.51 -29.53 7.93
CA VAL A 162 0.12 -30.92 8.26
C VAL A 162 0.11 -31.80 7.00
N GLY A 163 -0.29 -31.25 5.85
CA GLY A 163 -0.27 -31.91 4.55
C GLY A 163 1.12 -32.10 3.94
N GLY A 164 2.19 -31.64 4.59
CA GLY A 164 3.58 -31.84 4.17
C GLY A 164 4.22 -30.64 3.46
N PHE A 165 3.53 -29.50 3.35
CA PHE A 165 4.17 -28.28 2.85
C PHE A 165 4.94 -27.58 3.97
N GLU A 166 6.26 -27.76 3.98
CA GLU A 166 7.11 -27.28 5.08
C GLU A 166 7.18 -25.74 5.18
N ARG A 167 7.08 -25.00 4.07
CA ARG A 167 7.20 -23.54 4.04
C ARG A 167 6.13 -22.93 3.15
N VAL A 168 5.14 -22.30 3.77
CA VAL A 168 4.03 -21.64 3.07
C VAL A 168 3.88 -20.20 3.51
N PHE A 169 3.45 -19.33 2.62
CA PHE A 169 3.03 -17.97 2.96
C PHE A 169 1.87 -17.52 2.08
N GLU A 170 1.08 -16.58 2.59
CA GLU A 170 -0.02 -15.96 1.86
C GLU A 170 0.02 -14.44 2.09
N ILE A 171 -0.11 -13.65 1.02
CA ILE A 171 -0.28 -12.19 1.09
C ILE A 171 -1.63 -11.83 0.50
N ASN A 172 -2.64 -11.62 1.35
CA ASN A 172 -3.99 -11.49 0.86
C ASN A 172 -4.91 -10.74 1.85
N ARG A 173 -6.19 -10.56 1.49
CA ARG A 173 -7.15 -9.75 2.25
C ARG A 173 -7.70 -10.51 3.46
N ASN A 174 -7.79 -9.81 4.59
CA ASN A 174 -8.56 -10.20 5.76
C ASN A 174 -9.63 -9.15 6.06
N PHE A 175 -10.68 -9.58 6.75
CA PHE A 175 -11.86 -8.78 7.02
C PHE A 175 -12.19 -8.82 8.50
N ARG A 176 -12.30 -7.66 9.16
CA ARG A 176 -12.66 -7.55 10.58
C ARG A 176 -13.74 -6.49 10.74
N ASN A 177 -14.85 -6.88 11.35
CA ASN A 177 -16.00 -6.03 11.60
C ASN A 177 -15.80 -5.20 12.87
N GLU A 178 -14.85 -4.27 12.78
CA GLU A 178 -14.35 -3.42 13.85
C GLU A 178 -14.42 -1.93 13.45
N GLY A 179 -14.18 -1.03 14.41
CA GLY A 179 -14.16 0.41 14.16
C GLY A 179 -13.00 0.84 13.24
N ILE A 180 -13.21 1.92 12.50
CA ILE A 180 -12.18 2.52 11.65
C ILE A 180 -11.28 3.43 12.51
N SER A 181 -9.97 3.38 12.28
CA SER A 181 -9.03 4.34 12.87
C SER A 181 -7.87 4.64 11.92
N VAL A 182 -6.93 5.49 12.33
CA VAL A 182 -5.69 5.77 11.58
C VAL A 182 -4.84 4.52 11.28
N ARG A 183 -5.10 3.39 11.97
CA ARG A 183 -4.39 2.12 11.79
C ARG A 183 -5.31 0.92 11.52
N HIS A 184 -6.63 1.11 11.54
CA HIS A 184 -7.60 0.01 11.38
C HIS A 184 -8.55 0.31 10.23
N ASN A 185 -8.63 -0.62 9.27
CA ASN A 185 -9.58 -0.62 8.18
C ASN A 185 -10.31 -1.98 8.16
N PRO A 186 -11.62 -2.04 7.87
CA PRO A 186 -12.40 -3.29 7.94
C PRO A 186 -11.91 -4.36 6.98
N GLU A 187 -11.22 -3.97 5.91
CA GLU A 187 -10.47 -4.87 5.04
C GLU A 187 -8.99 -4.44 4.98
N PHE A 188 -8.07 -5.38 5.09
CA PHE A 188 -6.64 -5.07 5.06
C PHE A 188 -5.83 -6.23 4.51
N THR A 189 -4.69 -5.90 3.89
CA THR A 189 -3.75 -6.91 3.40
C THR A 189 -2.87 -7.34 4.56
N MET A 190 -2.80 -8.65 4.79
CA MET A 190 -1.89 -9.26 5.75
C MET A 190 -1.00 -10.26 5.02
N MET A 191 0.23 -10.38 5.50
CA MET A 191 1.07 -11.51 5.20
C MET A 191 1.04 -12.46 6.39
N GLU A 192 0.82 -13.74 6.12
CA GLU A 192 1.00 -14.80 7.11
C GLU A 192 1.89 -15.89 6.51
N LEU A 193 2.73 -16.51 7.35
CA LEU A 193 3.67 -17.56 6.93
C LEU A 193 3.71 -18.66 7.97
N TYR A 194 4.00 -19.88 7.52
CA TYR A 194 4.31 -21.02 8.36
C TYR A 194 5.56 -21.73 7.85
N MET A 195 6.40 -22.14 8.80
CA MET A 195 7.69 -22.79 8.56
C MET A 195 7.81 -23.97 9.51
N ALA A 196 7.77 -25.19 8.98
CA ALA A 196 8.00 -26.42 9.73
C ALA A 196 9.43 -26.48 10.26
N TYR A 197 9.59 -27.14 11.41
CA TYR A 197 10.87 -27.33 12.10
C TYR A 197 11.58 -26.02 12.52
N ALA A 198 10.85 -24.91 12.56
CA ALA A 198 11.33 -23.63 13.04
C ALA A 198 10.63 -23.24 14.34
N ASP A 199 11.30 -22.46 15.16
CA ASP A 199 10.72 -21.78 16.32
C ASP A 199 10.67 -20.26 16.12
N TYR A 200 10.27 -19.54 17.16
CA TYR A 200 10.13 -18.09 17.08
C TYR A 200 11.47 -17.33 16.96
N HIS A 201 12.60 -17.94 17.33
CA HIS A 201 13.93 -17.36 17.12
C HIS A 201 14.27 -17.29 15.65
N ASP A 202 13.97 -18.35 14.88
CA ASP A 202 14.10 -18.35 13.42
C ASP A 202 13.24 -17.25 12.79
N LEU A 203 12.01 -17.07 13.32
CA LEU A 203 11.10 -16.03 12.84
C LEU A 203 11.56 -14.61 13.16
N ILE A 204 12.26 -14.40 14.28
CA ILE A 204 12.89 -13.10 14.60
C ILE A 204 13.96 -12.78 13.55
N GLU A 205 14.85 -13.73 13.24
CA GLU A 205 15.91 -13.53 12.25
C GLU A 205 15.37 -13.32 10.83
N LEU A 206 14.33 -14.09 10.46
CA LEU A 206 13.62 -13.93 9.19
C LEU A 206 13.00 -12.53 9.09
N THR A 207 12.35 -12.06 10.16
CA THR A 207 11.69 -10.75 10.21
C THR A 207 12.69 -9.61 10.12
N GLU A 208 13.78 -9.65 10.90
CA GLU A 208 14.86 -8.64 10.81
C GLU A 208 15.45 -8.59 9.40
N SER A 209 15.73 -9.76 8.82
CA SER A 209 16.26 -9.87 7.45
C SER A 209 15.29 -9.34 6.41
N LEU A 210 13.99 -9.59 6.56
CA LEU A 210 12.94 -9.09 5.67
C LEU A 210 12.92 -7.57 5.70
N PHE A 211 12.76 -6.95 6.88
CA PHE A 211 12.68 -5.49 6.98
C PHE A 211 13.95 -4.79 6.49
N ARG A 212 15.14 -5.34 6.79
CA ARG A 212 16.41 -4.82 6.28
C ARG A 212 16.46 -4.86 4.75
N THR A 213 16.06 -5.99 4.16
CA THR A 213 16.02 -6.17 2.70
C THR A 213 15.05 -5.19 2.05
N LEU A 214 13.82 -5.08 2.58
CA LEU A 214 12.80 -4.17 2.06
C LEU A 214 13.24 -2.70 2.12
N ALA A 215 13.82 -2.27 3.25
CA ALA A 215 14.32 -0.91 3.38
C ALA A 215 15.41 -0.62 2.34
N GLN A 216 16.39 -1.51 2.20
CA GLN A 216 17.49 -1.33 1.25
C GLN A 216 17.01 -1.39 -0.21
N GLU A 217 16.19 -2.36 -0.59
CA GLU A 217 15.76 -2.55 -1.98
C GLU A 217 14.73 -1.51 -2.44
N VAL A 218 13.80 -1.12 -1.57
CA VAL A 218 12.70 -0.22 -1.96
C VAL A 218 13.07 1.25 -1.75
N LEU A 219 13.81 1.56 -0.68
CA LEU A 219 14.14 2.94 -0.29
C LEU A 219 15.60 3.30 -0.54
N GLY A 220 16.47 2.33 -0.84
CA GLY A 220 17.91 2.55 -1.07
C GLY A 220 18.72 2.76 0.21
N THR A 221 18.09 2.65 1.39
CA THR A 221 18.70 2.92 2.69
C THR A 221 18.05 2.09 3.78
N THR A 222 18.79 1.75 4.83
CA THR A 222 18.23 1.10 6.03
C THR A 222 17.68 2.10 7.04
N LYS A 223 17.95 3.40 6.88
CA LYS A 223 17.47 4.46 7.77
C LYS A 223 16.19 5.07 7.24
N VAL A 224 15.10 4.89 7.98
CA VAL A 224 13.75 5.33 7.60
C VAL A 224 13.21 6.32 8.61
N THR A 225 12.85 7.51 8.13
CA THR A 225 12.24 8.56 8.96
C THR A 225 10.74 8.38 9.05
N TYR A 226 10.19 8.46 10.27
CA TYR A 226 8.76 8.43 10.54
C TYR A 226 8.42 9.43 11.66
N GLY A 227 7.77 10.53 11.29
CA GLY A 227 7.58 11.67 12.19
C GLY A 227 8.94 12.24 12.59
N GLU A 228 9.17 12.39 13.89
CA GLU A 228 10.43 12.88 14.46
C GLU A 228 11.46 11.76 14.69
N HIS A 229 11.08 10.50 14.47
CA HIS A 229 11.92 9.35 14.74
C HIS A 229 12.63 8.86 13.48
N VAL A 230 13.85 8.34 13.67
CA VAL A 230 14.63 7.65 12.64
C VAL A 230 14.83 6.20 13.06
N PHE A 231 14.29 5.28 12.30
CA PHE A 231 14.45 3.84 12.49
C PHE A 231 15.59 3.33 11.61
N ASP A 232 16.52 2.56 12.17
CA ASP A 232 17.63 1.95 11.43
C ASP A 232 17.45 0.44 11.35
N PHE A 233 16.90 -0.04 10.23
CA PHE A 233 16.68 -1.47 9.96
C PHE A 233 17.98 -2.23 9.64
N GLY A 234 19.13 -1.54 9.57
CA GLY A 234 20.44 -2.15 9.38
C GLY A 234 20.96 -2.82 10.65
N LYS A 235 20.44 -2.42 11.81
CA LYS A 235 20.82 -2.95 13.12
C LYS A 235 19.96 -4.14 13.52
N PRO A 236 20.44 -5.02 14.42
CA PRO A 236 19.59 -5.99 15.10
C PRO A 236 18.46 -5.29 15.84
N PHE A 237 17.29 -5.91 15.92
CA PHE A 237 16.18 -5.34 16.67
C PHE A 237 16.40 -5.56 18.16
N GLU A 238 15.90 -4.63 18.97
CA GLU A 238 15.93 -4.79 20.42
C GLU A 238 15.00 -5.95 20.81
N LYS A 239 15.53 -6.90 21.58
CA LYS A 239 14.80 -8.09 22.03
C LYS A 239 14.50 -7.94 23.51
N LEU A 240 13.21 -7.79 23.83
CA LEU A 240 12.72 -7.69 25.21
C LEU A 240 11.56 -8.66 25.37
N THR A 241 11.51 -9.34 26.51
CA THR A 241 10.27 -9.98 26.95
C THR A 241 9.23 -8.90 27.27
N MET A 242 7.95 -9.26 27.18
CA MET A 242 6.86 -8.35 27.56
C MET A 242 7.04 -7.84 29.01
N ARG A 243 7.50 -8.70 29.91
CA ARG A 243 7.76 -8.33 31.32
C ARG A 243 8.85 -7.28 31.45
N GLU A 244 9.96 -7.43 30.73
CA GLU A 244 11.05 -6.45 30.72
C GLU A 244 10.59 -5.12 30.14
N ALA A 245 9.86 -5.15 29.01
CA ALA A 245 9.33 -3.95 28.37
C ALA A 245 8.42 -3.16 29.33
N ILE A 246 7.47 -3.82 30.02
CA ILE A 246 6.60 -3.14 30.98
C ILE A 246 7.41 -2.61 32.17
N LYS A 247 8.38 -3.37 32.69
CA LYS A 247 9.24 -2.91 33.78
C LYS A 247 10.04 -1.66 33.41
N ASN A 248 10.59 -1.61 32.20
CA ASN A 248 11.36 -0.47 31.69
C ASN A 248 10.51 0.79 31.57
N ILE A 249 9.24 0.64 31.15
CA ILE A 249 8.30 1.76 31.00
C ILE A 249 7.77 2.23 32.36
N VAL A 250 7.33 1.30 33.21
CA VAL A 250 6.61 1.62 34.45
C VAL A 250 7.58 1.96 35.60
N GLN A 251 8.86 1.58 35.50
CA GLN A 251 9.91 1.81 36.50
C GLN A 251 9.55 1.33 37.92
N LYS A 252 8.60 0.39 38.06
CA LYS A 252 8.18 -0.22 39.32
C LYS A 252 8.24 -1.75 39.25
N PRO A 253 8.47 -2.45 40.38
CA PRO A 253 8.41 -3.90 40.41
C PRO A 253 6.97 -4.38 40.17
N ILE A 254 6.81 -5.21 39.13
CA ILE A 254 5.54 -5.85 38.78
C ILE A 254 5.56 -7.26 39.38
N TRP A 255 4.69 -7.49 40.35
CA TRP A 255 4.48 -8.79 40.97
C TRP A 255 3.63 -9.69 40.07
N PRO A 256 3.79 -11.03 40.11
CA PRO A 256 3.11 -11.96 39.20
C PRO A 256 1.57 -11.82 39.17
N THR A 257 0.95 -11.43 40.28
CA THR A 257 -0.50 -11.29 40.42
C THR A 257 -1.08 -10.07 39.70
N TRP A 258 -0.30 -9.03 39.42
CA TRP A 258 -0.79 -7.81 38.78
C TRP A 258 -0.94 -7.93 37.25
N ILE A 259 -0.21 -8.85 36.62
CA ILE A 259 -0.30 -9.10 35.17
C ILE A 259 -1.68 -9.67 34.80
N ILE A 260 -2.28 -10.49 35.67
CA ILE A 260 -3.60 -11.10 35.45
C ILE A 260 -4.71 -10.04 35.49
N LEU A 261 -4.62 -9.04 36.38
CA LEU A 261 -5.66 -8.02 36.52
C LEU A 261 -5.66 -6.97 35.40
N MET A 262 -4.52 -6.74 34.74
CA MET A 262 -4.42 -5.76 33.65
C MET A 262 -4.90 -6.33 32.31
N LEU A 263 -4.82 -7.65 32.11
CA LEU A 263 -5.26 -8.33 30.88
C LEU A 263 -6.76 -8.68 30.87
N LEU A 264 -7.43 -8.65 32.03
CA LEU A 264 -8.86 -8.98 32.18
C LEU A 264 -9.78 -7.76 32.19
N LYS A 265 -9.23 -6.55 32.03
CA LYS A 265 -10.00 -5.31 31.86
C LYS A 265 -9.68 -4.68 30.50
N ASN A 266 -10.17 -5.32 29.43
CA ASN A 266 -10.57 -4.70 28.17
C ASN A 266 -11.47 -5.68 27.43
#